data_AF-A0A7U6Y8W6-F1
#
_entry.id   AF-A0A7U6Y8W6-F1
#
_cell.length_a   1.000
_cell.length_b   1.000
_cell.length_c   1.000
_cell.angle_alpha   90.00
_cell.angle_beta   90.00
_cell.angle_gamma   90.00
#
_symmetry.space_group_name_H-M   'P 1'
#
loop_
_entity.id
_entity.type
_entity.pdbx_description
1 polymer ?
#
loop_
_entity_poly.entity_id
_entity_poly.type
_entity_poly.pdbx_seq_one_letter_code
_entity_poly.pdbx_strand_id
1 'polypeptide(L)'
;MTAQSYEELILNGEHLMMFAEPLSEYLKETGNDEIFTWTMTACLRGYFGTWQVNEERLYLIGLSGSLATGGQANLASLFPDQPDGVFAVWYSGVIRCPRGERLQYVHMSYLSQYEEDLFLEFEKGVLVKQWVVDNRT
;
A
#
# COMPACT_ATOMS: atom_id res chain seq x y z
N MET A 1 18.90 1.38 9.10
CA MET A 1 17.43 1.43 8.98
C MET A 1 17.03 0.27 8.07
N THR A 2 15.98 -0.49 8.40
CA THR A 2 15.57 -1.71 7.66
C THR A 2 14.61 -1.32 6.53
N ALA A 3 14.65 -2.02 5.39
CA ALA A 3 13.68 -1.79 4.32
C ALA A 3 12.26 -2.04 4.84
N GLN A 4 11.32 -1.18 4.44
CA GLN A 4 9.95 -1.28 4.91
C GLN A 4 9.22 -2.41 4.19
N SER A 5 8.42 -3.19 4.91
CA SER A 5 7.58 -4.21 4.30
C SER A 5 6.57 -3.59 3.33
N TYR A 6 6.42 -4.17 2.15
CA TYR A 6 5.46 -3.71 1.15
C TYR A 6 4.01 -4.05 1.54
N GLU A 7 3.08 -3.46 0.81
CA GLU A 7 1.67 -3.84 0.79
C GLU A 7 1.36 -4.60 -0.49
N GLU A 8 0.20 -5.25 -0.56
CA GLU A 8 -0.20 -5.98 -1.76
C GLU A 8 -1.13 -5.13 -2.63
N LEU A 9 -0.91 -5.12 -3.93
CA LEU A 9 -1.82 -4.55 -4.92
C LEU A 9 -2.26 -5.62 -5.92
N ILE A 10 -3.57 -5.77 -6.10
CA ILE A 10 -4.17 -6.63 -7.13
C ILE A 10 -4.55 -5.77 -8.33
N LEU A 11 -3.90 -5.99 -9.47
CA LEU A 11 -4.19 -5.28 -10.72
C LEU A 11 -4.47 -6.30 -11.82
N ASN A 12 -5.66 -6.27 -12.43
CA ASN A 12 -6.08 -7.23 -13.46
C ASN A 12 -5.93 -8.71 -13.05
N GLY A 13 -6.09 -9.00 -11.75
CA GLY A 13 -5.91 -10.33 -11.16
C GLY A 13 -4.45 -10.72 -10.87
N GLU A 14 -3.47 -9.88 -11.20
CA GLU A 14 -2.07 -10.06 -10.84
C GLU A 14 -1.80 -9.48 -9.45
N HIS A 15 -1.07 -10.23 -8.61
CA HIS A 15 -0.63 -9.78 -7.29
C HIS A 15 0.74 -9.10 -7.41
N LEU A 16 0.80 -7.82 -7.05
CA LEU A 16 1.98 -6.97 -7.14
C LEU A 16 2.42 -6.50 -5.75
N MET A 17 3.72 -6.27 -5.60
CA MET A 17 4.22 -5.49 -4.48
C MET A 17 3.80 -4.03 -4.67
N MET A 18 3.36 -3.40 -3.59
CA MET A 18 2.95 -2.01 -3.54
C MET A 18 3.89 -1.21 -2.64
N PHE A 19 4.64 -0.31 -3.27
CA PHE A 19 5.62 0.56 -2.61
C PHE A 19 5.02 1.94 -2.37
N ALA A 20 3.87 1.96 -1.68
CA ALA A 20 3.13 3.14 -1.27
C ALA A 20 2.28 2.80 -0.04
N GLU A 21 1.86 3.82 0.72
CA GLU A 21 1.09 3.65 1.95
C GLU A 21 -0.17 4.55 1.98
N PRO A 22 -1.14 4.39 1.06
CA PRO A 22 -2.31 5.29 0.99
C PRO A 22 -3.13 5.31 2.28
N LEU A 23 -3.16 4.22 3.06
CA LEU A 23 -3.85 4.19 4.35
C LEU A 23 -3.15 5.10 5.38
N SER A 24 -1.82 5.26 5.31
CA SER A 24 -1.05 6.12 6.21
C SER A 24 -1.49 7.58 6.09
N GLU A 25 -1.80 8.02 4.87
CA GLU A 25 -2.33 9.36 4.61
C GLU A 25 -3.71 9.54 5.24
N TYR A 26 -4.62 8.59 5.03
CA TYR A 26 -5.96 8.62 5.65
C TYR A 26 -5.90 8.66 7.19
N LEU A 27 -5.03 7.85 7.81
CA LEU A 27 -4.90 7.83 9.26
C LEU A 27 -4.42 9.17 9.81
N LYS A 28 -3.47 9.83 9.13
CA LYS A 28 -3.01 11.16 9.50
C LYS A 28 -4.10 12.22 9.35
N GLU A 29 -4.84 12.19 8.25
CA GLU A 29 -5.92 13.16 7.99
C GLU A 29 -7.09 13.01 8.97
N THR A 30 -7.36 11.79 9.43
CA THR A 30 -8.44 11.49 10.37
C THR A 30 -8.02 11.50 11.84
N GLY A 31 -6.74 11.70 12.14
CA GLY A 31 -6.20 11.70 13.51
C GLY A 31 -6.17 10.32 14.16
N ASN A 32 -6.05 9.25 13.37
CA ASN A 32 -5.99 7.85 13.80
C ASN A 32 -4.59 7.24 13.59
N ASP A 33 -3.53 8.04 13.56
CA ASP A 33 -2.16 7.62 13.31
C ASP A 33 -1.59 6.66 14.37
N GLU A 34 -2.16 6.63 15.57
CA GLU A 34 -1.77 5.74 16.67
C GLU A 34 -2.65 4.48 16.82
N ILE A 35 -3.60 4.22 15.90
CA ILE A 35 -4.52 3.08 16.03
C ILE A 35 -3.80 1.72 15.93
N PHE A 36 -2.68 1.68 15.22
CA PHE A 36 -1.85 0.48 15.04
C PHE A 36 -0.60 0.54 15.91
N THR A 37 -0.17 -0.63 16.37
CA THR A 37 1.13 -0.81 17.01
C THR A 37 2.01 -1.73 16.17
N TRP A 38 3.30 -1.43 16.09
CA TRP A 38 4.26 -2.28 15.39
C TRP A 38 4.65 -3.47 16.26
N THR A 39 4.75 -4.64 15.64
CA THR A 39 5.23 -5.88 16.28
C THR A 39 6.59 -6.31 15.73
N MET A 40 7.08 -5.64 14.67
CA MET A 40 8.35 -5.92 14.02
C MET A 40 9.01 -4.64 13.48
N THR A 41 10.34 -4.60 13.48
CA THR A 41 11.12 -3.40 13.08
C THR A 41 11.08 -3.12 11.58
N ALA A 42 10.67 -4.09 10.75
CA ALA A 42 10.49 -3.93 9.30
C ALA A 42 9.14 -3.29 8.91
N CYS A 43 8.20 -3.21 9.85
CA CYS A 43 6.86 -2.64 9.62
C CYS A 43 6.48 -1.75 10.82
N LEU A 44 7.13 -0.59 10.90
CA LEU A 44 6.88 0.38 11.99
C LEU A 44 5.47 0.98 11.94
N ARG A 45 4.78 0.88 10.79
CA ARG A 45 3.37 1.28 10.65
C ARG A 45 2.39 0.35 11.36
N GLY A 46 2.79 -0.90 11.63
CA GLY A 46 1.96 -1.86 12.39
C GLY A 46 0.77 -2.49 11.65
N TYR A 47 0.63 -2.25 10.34
CA TYR A 47 -0.41 -2.82 9.49
C TYR A 47 0.08 -3.21 8.10
N PHE A 48 -0.74 -3.97 7.38
CA PHE A 48 -0.60 -4.34 5.99
C PHE A 48 -1.96 -4.19 5.30
N GLY A 49 -2.00 -3.37 4.24
CA GLY A 49 -3.12 -3.28 3.32
C GLY A 49 -3.02 -4.29 2.19
N THR A 50 -4.18 -4.80 1.77
CA THR A 50 -4.38 -5.44 0.47
C THR A 50 -5.28 -4.52 -0.34
N TRP A 51 -4.76 -4.07 -1.47
CA TRP A 51 -5.42 -3.12 -2.36
C TRP A 51 -5.81 -3.79 -3.66
N GLN A 52 -6.84 -3.27 -4.32
CA GLN A 52 -7.25 -3.71 -5.64
C GLN A 52 -7.57 -2.51 -6.52
N VAL A 53 -7.11 -2.54 -7.76
CA VAL A 53 -7.60 -1.64 -8.80
C VAL A 53 -8.68 -2.37 -9.59
N ASN A 54 -9.89 -1.83 -9.56
CA ASN A 54 -11.03 -2.33 -10.32
C ASN A 54 -11.72 -1.17 -11.03
N GLU A 55 -12.00 -1.30 -12.33
CA GLU A 55 -12.59 -0.23 -13.16
C GLU A 55 -11.90 1.14 -12.93
N GLU A 56 -10.56 1.16 -12.98
CA GLU A 56 -9.73 2.35 -12.78
C GLU A 56 -9.85 2.99 -11.38
N ARG A 57 -10.40 2.28 -10.39
CA ARG A 57 -10.55 2.77 -9.02
C ARG A 57 -9.75 1.94 -8.04
N LEU A 58 -9.06 2.62 -7.12
CA LEU A 58 -8.31 2.01 -6.04
C LEU A 58 -9.22 1.71 -4.85
N TYR A 59 -9.21 0.47 -4.40
CA TYR A 59 -9.94 0.01 -3.23
C TYR A 59 -9.00 -0.63 -2.21
N LEU A 60 -9.20 -0.34 -0.93
CA LEU A 60 -8.66 -1.14 0.16
C LEU A 60 -9.62 -2.30 0.41
N ILE A 61 -9.22 -3.53 0.07
CA ILE A 61 -10.07 -4.73 0.15
C ILE A 61 -9.67 -5.67 1.28
N GLY A 62 -8.52 -5.43 1.90
CA GLY A 62 -8.06 -6.20 3.05
C GLY A 62 -7.18 -5.34 3.95
N LEU A 63 -7.24 -5.61 5.24
CA LEU A 63 -6.43 -4.94 6.24
C LEU A 63 -6.08 -5.95 7.32
N SER A 64 -4.81 -5.98 7.70
CA SER A 64 -4.33 -6.75 8.84
C SER A 64 -3.31 -5.93 9.61
N GLY A 65 -3.17 -6.18 10.91
CA GLY A 65 -2.31 -5.38 11.76
C GLY A 65 -2.64 -5.58 13.23
N SER A 66 -1.77 -5.10 14.11
CA SER A 66 -2.03 -5.15 15.55
C SER A 66 -2.61 -3.82 16.02
N LEU A 67 -3.79 -3.84 16.62
CA LEU A 67 -4.38 -2.64 17.21
C LEU A 67 -3.67 -2.28 18.51
N ALA A 68 -3.48 -0.99 18.77
CA ALA A 68 -2.88 -0.51 20.01
C ALA A 68 -3.71 -0.89 21.26
N THR A 69 -5.03 -0.99 21.09
CA THR A 69 -5.97 -1.46 22.13
C THR A 69 -5.94 -2.97 22.36
N GLY A 70 -5.16 -3.71 21.56
CA GLY A 70 -5.12 -5.16 21.52
C GLY A 70 -6.06 -5.74 20.47
N GLY A 71 -5.69 -6.93 19.96
CA GLY A 71 -6.43 -7.63 18.90
C GLY A 71 -5.84 -7.42 17.49
N GLN A 72 -6.43 -8.13 16.52
CA GLN A 72 -6.08 -8.03 15.11
C GLN A 72 -7.04 -7.06 14.42
N ALA A 73 -6.48 -6.14 13.64
CA ALA A 73 -7.24 -5.23 12.81
C ALA A 73 -7.79 -5.93 11.56
N ASN A 74 -8.90 -5.41 11.08
CA ASN A 74 -9.53 -5.73 9.80
C ASN A 74 -10.17 -4.46 9.23
N LEU A 75 -10.78 -4.53 8.04
CA LEU A 75 -11.44 -3.38 7.44
C LEU A 75 -12.46 -2.71 8.37
N ALA A 76 -13.30 -3.51 9.04
CA ALA A 76 -14.32 -3.02 9.96
C ALA A 76 -13.75 -2.28 11.19
N SER A 77 -12.46 -2.43 11.47
CA SER A 77 -11.77 -1.70 12.56
C SER A 77 -11.65 -0.20 12.25
N LEU A 78 -11.61 0.17 10.97
CA LEU A 78 -11.55 1.56 10.49
C LEU A 78 -12.81 1.99 9.73
N PHE A 79 -13.43 1.05 9.03
CA PHE A 79 -14.53 1.26 8.11
C PHE A 79 -15.68 0.27 8.42
N PRO A 80 -16.38 0.43 9.55
CA PRO A 80 -17.38 -0.53 10.02
C PRO A 80 -18.52 -0.74 9.03
N ASP A 81 -18.85 0.28 8.24
CA ASP A 81 -19.96 0.24 7.27
C ASP A 81 -19.56 -0.28 5.88
N GLN A 82 -18.27 -0.59 5.65
CA GLN A 82 -17.73 -0.99 4.33
C GLN A 82 -16.79 -2.21 4.46
N PRO A 83 -17.31 -3.38 4.90
CA PRO A 83 -16.49 -4.57 5.16
C PRO A 83 -15.95 -5.26 3.90
N ASP A 84 -16.58 -5.04 2.73
CA ASP A 84 -16.25 -5.72 1.48
C ASP A 84 -15.24 -4.94 0.61
N GLY A 85 -14.81 -3.77 1.08
CA GLY A 85 -13.83 -2.93 0.41
C GLY A 85 -14.21 -1.45 0.45
N VAL A 86 -13.18 -0.60 0.51
CA VAL A 86 -13.34 0.85 0.70
C VAL A 86 -12.72 1.58 -0.47
N PHE A 87 -13.51 2.39 -1.17
CA PHE A 87 -12.99 3.23 -2.24
C PHE A 87 -12.05 4.29 -1.66
N ALA A 88 -10.81 4.30 -2.15
CA ALA A 88 -9.72 5.13 -1.65
C ALA A 88 -9.80 6.59 -2.12
N VAL A 89 -10.96 7.23 -1.98
CA VAL A 89 -11.24 8.58 -2.49
C VAL A 89 -10.29 9.65 -1.94
N TRP A 90 -9.68 9.39 -0.79
CA TRP A 90 -8.71 10.28 -0.16
C TRP A 90 -7.36 10.30 -0.88
N TYR A 91 -6.98 9.21 -1.56
CA TYR A 91 -5.62 9.06 -2.05
C TYR A 91 -5.40 9.78 -3.38
N SER A 92 -4.35 10.61 -3.47
CA SER A 92 -3.86 11.18 -4.73
C SER A 92 -2.34 11.12 -4.74
N GLY A 93 -1.76 10.35 -5.67
CA GLY A 93 -0.33 10.08 -5.67
C GLY A 93 0.06 8.99 -6.66
N VAL A 94 1.35 8.68 -6.70
CA VAL A 94 1.90 7.63 -7.57
C VAL A 94 2.26 6.40 -6.75
N ILE A 95 1.65 5.27 -7.10
CA ILE A 95 2.01 3.96 -6.57
C ILE A 95 3.07 3.34 -7.48
N ARG A 96 4.19 2.91 -6.88
CA ARG A 96 5.23 2.12 -7.53
C ARG A 96 5.01 0.64 -7.24
N CYS A 97 5.09 -0.19 -8.27
CA CYS A 97 4.95 -1.64 -8.23
C CYS A 97 6.17 -2.28 -8.90
N PRO A 98 7.23 -2.59 -8.12
CA PRO A 98 8.42 -3.24 -8.67
C PRO A 98 8.13 -4.68 -9.11
N ARG A 99 8.79 -5.11 -10.18
CA ARG A 99 8.64 -6.42 -10.83
C ARG A 99 10.00 -6.99 -11.24
N GLY A 100 10.06 -8.32 -11.33
CA GLY A 100 11.27 -9.05 -11.70
C GLY A 100 12.28 -9.19 -10.56
N GLU A 101 13.52 -9.51 -10.92
CA GLU A 101 14.60 -9.69 -9.94
C GLU A 101 15.03 -8.36 -9.31
N ARG A 102 15.48 -8.43 -8.06
CA ARG A 102 16.02 -7.25 -7.35
C ARG A 102 17.45 -6.99 -7.81
N LEU A 103 17.64 -5.98 -8.65
CA LEU A 103 18.95 -5.55 -9.18
C LEU A 103 19.84 -4.93 -8.10
N GLN A 104 19.27 -4.06 -7.25
CA GLN A 104 20.02 -3.41 -6.18
C GLN A 104 19.19 -3.32 -4.92
N TYR A 105 19.76 -3.76 -3.81
CA TYR A 105 19.14 -3.58 -2.51
C TYR A 105 19.55 -2.24 -1.90
N VAL A 106 18.55 -1.43 -1.55
CA VAL A 106 18.74 -0.18 -0.82
C VAL A 106 17.95 -0.26 0.48
N HIS A 107 18.65 -0.08 1.60
CA HIS A 107 18.13 -0.23 2.96
C HIS A 107 17.11 0.86 3.39
N MET A 108 16.76 1.79 2.51
CA MET A 108 15.94 2.96 2.82
C MET A 108 14.57 2.83 2.16
N SER A 109 13.53 2.55 2.97
CA SER A 109 12.12 2.50 2.55
C SER A 109 11.95 1.65 1.28
N TYR A 110 11.36 2.24 0.24
CA TYR A 110 11.03 1.64 -1.05
C TYR A 110 12.07 1.94 -2.15
N LEU A 111 13.32 2.25 -1.78
CA LEU A 111 14.37 2.67 -2.73
C LEU A 111 15.13 1.51 -3.40
N SER A 112 14.80 0.25 -3.09
CA SER A 112 15.39 -0.88 -3.80
C SER A 112 15.04 -0.83 -5.29
N GLN A 113 15.98 -1.26 -6.14
CA GLN A 113 15.81 -1.30 -7.59
C GLN A 113 15.55 -2.74 -8.04
N TYR A 114 14.58 -2.87 -8.93
CA TYR A 114 14.16 -4.12 -9.55
C TYR A 114 14.26 -3.99 -11.07
N GLU A 115 14.22 -5.10 -11.80
CA GLU A 115 14.34 -5.08 -13.26
C GLU A 115 13.34 -4.16 -13.95
N GLU A 116 12.12 -4.10 -13.45
CA GLU A 116 11.04 -3.27 -13.98
C GLU A 116 10.28 -2.60 -12.84
N ASP A 117 9.82 -1.37 -13.07
CA ASP A 117 8.86 -0.68 -12.22
C ASP A 117 7.60 -0.31 -13.01
N LEU A 118 6.47 -0.82 -12.56
CA LEU A 118 5.16 -0.31 -12.96
C LEU A 118 4.78 0.87 -12.06
N PHE A 119 4.36 1.98 -12.65
CA PHE A 119 3.85 3.14 -11.93
C PHE A 119 2.39 3.37 -12.27
N LEU A 120 1.60 3.68 -11.24
CA LEU A 120 0.17 3.97 -11.31
C LEU A 120 -0.11 5.29 -10.61
N GLU A 121 -0.56 6.31 -11.35
CA GLU A 121 -0.89 7.63 -10.82
C GLU A 121 -2.39 7.75 -10.58
N PHE A 122 -2.76 8.16 -9.38
CA PHE A 122 -4.13 8.30 -8.95
C PHE A 122 -4.48 9.74 -8.57
N GLU A 123 -5.69 10.15 -8.92
CA GLU A 123 -6.34 11.36 -8.41
C GLU A 123 -7.63 10.96 -7.71
N LYS A 124 -7.72 11.24 -6.40
CA LYS A 124 -8.87 10.88 -5.54
C LYS A 124 -9.32 9.43 -5.71
N GLY A 125 -8.36 8.52 -5.71
CA GLY A 125 -8.56 7.08 -5.87
C GLY A 125 -8.84 6.63 -7.30
N VAL A 126 -8.88 7.52 -8.30
CA VAL A 126 -9.09 7.19 -9.72
C VAL A 126 -7.74 7.14 -10.44
N LEU A 127 -7.46 6.03 -11.13
CA LEU A 127 -6.26 5.85 -11.95
C LEU A 127 -6.33 6.77 -13.16
N VAL A 128 -5.41 7.74 -13.24
CA VAL A 128 -5.34 8.70 -14.35
C VAL A 128 -4.20 8.41 -15.31
N LYS A 129 -3.18 7.66 -14.88
CA LYS A 129 -2.02 7.32 -15.71
C LYS A 129 -1.33 6.04 -15.24
N GLN A 130 -0.79 5.32 -16.21
CA GLN A 130 0.04 4.13 -16.00
C GLN A 130 1.26 4.18 -16.92
N TRP A 131 2.44 3.83 -16.42
CA TRP A 131 3.64 3.65 -17.24
C TRP A 131 4.60 2.64 -16.63
N VAL A 132 5.53 2.14 -17.45
CA VAL A 132 6.54 1.14 -17.06
C VAL A 132 7.94 1.72 -17.30
N VAL A 133 8.86 1.44 -16.39
CA VAL A 133 10.28 1.78 -16.50
C VAL A 133 11.10 0.49 -16.42
N ASP A 134 11.96 0.25 -17.40
CA ASP A 134 12.96 -0.82 -17.41
C ASP A 134 14.27 -0.29 -16.81
N ASN A 135 14.77 -0.93 -15.77
CA ASN A 135 15.95 -0.50 -15.02
C ASN A 135 17.21 -1.32 -15.35
N ARG A 136 17.20 -2.16 -16.39
CA ARG A 136 18.35 -3.03 -16.75
C ARG A 136 19.47 -2.31 -17.54
N THR A 137 19.40 -0.98 -17.66
CA THR A 137 20.34 -0.14 -18.44
C THR A 137 21.68 0.07 -17.77
#